data_AF-A0A136KW35-F1
#
_entry.id   AF-A0A136KW35-F1
#
_cell.length_a   1.000
_cell.length_b   1.000
_cell.length_c   1.000
_cell.angle_alpha   90.00
_cell.angle_beta   90.00
_cell.angle_gamma   90.00
#
_symmetry.space_group_name_H-M   'P 1'
#
loop_
_entity.id
_entity.type
_entity.pdbx_description
1 polymer ?
#
loop_
_entity_poly.entity_id
_entity_poly.type
_entity_poly.pdbx_seq_one_letter_code
_entity_poly.pdbx_strand_id
1 'polypeptide(L)'
;MSLCLSLSFFVLVVLLVQAALQIPQYDRYLLLLLPPLVLLSSYAGLWALGWLELMISKAEARVAAGVAVLAILVSASEATAFKLGYADINTSFPDNSGIEIVASHLNDQHVAAVVYDHWMNWLLGYYMGAWSDKRRVYYPDPDALVRDALALQECETRYFPMPADQNPLPWIEALEAAGFSVEVDLRPAQWVVYALTAPAEGVCTEAAFRET
;
A
#
# COMPACT_ATOMS: atom_id res chain seq x y z
N MET A 1 39.73 9.01 1.92
CA MET A 1 39.48 8.51 3.30
C MET A 1 38.36 9.27 4.01
N SER A 2 38.37 10.61 4.04
CA SER A 2 37.30 11.41 4.70
C SER A 2 35.89 11.14 4.15
N LEU A 3 35.72 11.04 2.83
CA LEU A 3 34.39 10.83 2.21
C LEU A 3 33.77 9.48 2.57
N CYS A 4 34.54 8.38 2.48
CA CYS A 4 34.04 7.04 2.82
C CYS A 4 33.62 6.97 4.29
N LEU A 5 34.42 7.56 5.19
CA LEU A 5 34.08 7.63 6.61
C LEU A 5 32.77 8.39 6.85
N SER A 6 32.59 9.53 6.18
CA SER A 6 31.35 10.32 6.26
C SER A 6 30.13 9.57 5.71
N LEU A 7 30.27 8.86 4.57
CA LEU A 7 29.18 8.07 3.99
C LEU A 7 28.81 6.88 4.87
N SER A 8 29.81 6.17 5.42
CA SER A 8 29.56 5.07 6.36
C SER A 8 28.90 5.55 7.64
N PHE A 9 29.35 6.70 8.17
CA PHE A 9 28.71 7.33 9.33
C PHE A 9 27.26 7.73 9.04
N PHE A 10 26.99 8.32 7.87
CA PHE A 10 25.64 8.67 7.44
C PHE A 10 24.71 7.45 7.38
N VAL A 11 25.15 6.37 6.71
CA VAL A 11 24.38 5.11 6.63
C VAL A 11 24.09 4.56 8.02
N LEU A 12 25.10 4.53 8.90
CA LEU A 12 24.94 4.05 10.27
C LEU A 12 23.93 4.88 11.06
N VAL A 13 24.00 6.21 11.00
CA VAL A 13 23.08 7.11 11.69
C VAL A 13 21.64 6.90 11.20
N VAL A 14 21.42 6.82 9.89
CA VAL A 14 20.07 6.58 9.34
C VAL A 14 19.50 5.25 9.83
N LEU A 15 20.30 4.17 9.82
CA LEU A 15 19.86 2.87 10.32
C LEU A 15 19.55 2.89 11.82
N LEU A 16 20.39 3.56 12.62
CA LEU A 16 20.16 3.70 14.07
C LEU A 16 18.92 4.52 14.38
N VAL A 17 18.67 5.60 13.63
CA VAL A 17 17.46 6.43 13.78
C VAL A 17 16.22 5.63 13.41
N GLN A 18 16.26 4.89 12.29
CA GLN A 18 15.15 4.03 11.88
C GLN A 18 14.87 2.93 12.91
N ALA A 19 15.91 2.34 13.50
CA ALA A 19 15.76 1.34 14.56
C ALA A 19 15.20 1.94 15.86
N ALA A 20 15.67 3.13 16.25
CA ALA A 20 15.26 3.78 17.50
C ALA A 20 13.82 4.29 17.48
N LEU A 21 13.35 4.79 16.33
CA LEU A 21 12.01 5.39 16.22
C LEU A 21 10.89 4.37 16.00
N GLN A 22 11.20 3.07 15.84
CA GLN A 22 10.21 2.02 15.51
C GLN A 22 9.26 2.40 14.36
N ILE A 23 9.72 3.26 13.44
CA ILE A 23 8.95 3.64 12.27
C ILE A 23 8.77 2.37 11.42
N PRO A 24 7.55 2.08 10.91
CA PRO A 24 7.35 0.94 10.03
C PRO A 24 8.38 0.97 8.89
N GLN A 25 9.22 -0.06 8.78
CA GLN A 25 10.33 -0.09 7.83
C GLN A 25 9.82 -0.42 6.43
N TYR A 26 9.15 0.55 5.81
CA TYR A 26 8.82 0.46 4.39
C TYR A 26 10.10 0.56 3.56
N ASP A 27 10.21 -0.24 2.50
CA ASP A 27 11.37 -0.27 1.60
C ASP A 27 11.74 1.11 1.04
N ARG A 28 10.74 2.00 0.89
CA ARG A 28 10.93 3.39 0.43
C ARG A 28 11.86 4.20 1.34
N TYR A 29 11.96 3.89 2.63
CA TYR A 29 12.86 4.59 3.54
C TYR A 29 14.32 4.16 3.36
N LEU A 30 14.56 2.99 2.73
CA LEU A 30 15.90 2.53 2.37
C LEU A 30 16.41 3.20 1.08
N LEU A 31 15.54 3.84 0.29
CA LEU A 31 15.96 4.61 -0.90
C LEU A 31 16.95 5.74 -0.54
N LEU A 32 16.83 6.31 0.66
CA LEU A 32 17.77 7.31 1.15
C LEU A 32 19.20 6.76 1.31
N LEU A 33 19.34 5.46 1.55
CA LEU A 33 20.63 4.78 1.68
C LEU A 33 21.24 4.39 0.32
N LEU A 34 20.46 4.43 -0.77
CA LEU A 34 20.91 3.92 -2.05
C LEU A 34 22.10 4.71 -2.63
N PRO A 35 22.09 6.06 -2.71
CA PRO A 35 23.24 6.82 -3.19
C PRO A 35 24.54 6.57 -2.38
N PRO A 36 24.58 6.65 -1.03
CA PRO A 36 25.81 6.41 -0.29
C PRO A 36 26.29 4.96 -0.40
N LEU A 37 25.38 3.97 -0.44
CA LEU A 37 25.76 2.58 -0.63
C LEU A 37 26.39 2.33 -2.02
N VAL A 38 25.85 2.93 -3.09
CA VAL A 38 26.43 2.84 -4.44
C VAL A 38 27.85 3.41 -4.49
N LEU A 39 28.08 4.54 -3.84
CA LEU A 39 29.42 5.15 -3.79
C LEU A 39 30.41 4.32 -2.97
N LEU A 40 29.99 3.80 -1.82
CA LEU A 40 30.82 2.94 -0.97
C LEU A 40 31.18 1.62 -1.66
N SER A 41 30.21 0.99 -2.31
CA SER A 41 30.41 -0.26 -3.07
C SER A 41 31.30 -0.06 -4.29
N SER A 42 31.17 1.08 -4.99
CA SER A 42 32.08 1.46 -6.07
C SER A 42 33.52 1.60 -5.58
N TYR A 43 33.72 2.26 -4.43
CA TYR A 43 35.04 2.42 -3.83
C TYR A 43 35.63 1.08 -3.37
N ALA A 44 34.82 0.23 -2.72
CA ALA A 44 35.23 -1.12 -2.33
C ALA A 44 35.61 -1.98 -3.54
N GLY A 45 34.87 -1.87 -4.64
CA GLY A 45 35.15 -2.58 -5.90
C GLY A 45 36.50 -2.18 -6.52
N LEU A 46 36.84 -0.90 -6.52
CA LEU A 46 38.16 -0.42 -6.97
C LEU A 46 39.29 -0.99 -6.10
N TRP A 47 39.07 -1.08 -4.79
CA TRP A 47 40.04 -1.65 -3.86
C TRP A 47 40.23 -3.15 -4.08
N ALA A 48 39.13 -3.88 -4.27
CA ALA A 48 39.13 -5.31 -4.59
C ALA A 48 39.84 -5.60 -5.92
N LEU A 49 39.62 -4.77 -6.95
CA LEU A 49 40.33 -4.88 -8.22
C LEU A 49 41.84 -4.68 -8.04
N GLY A 50 42.25 -3.66 -7.28
CA GLY A 50 43.66 -3.42 -6.98
C GLY A 50 44.31 -4.59 -6.25
N TRP A 51 43.61 -5.22 -5.31
CA TRP A 51 44.07 -6.45 -4.66
C TRP A 51 44.18 -7.62 -5.62
N LEU A 52 43.22 -7.78 -6.52
CA LEU A 52 43.22 -8.84 -7.52
C LEU A 52 44.43 -8.70 -8.47
N GLU A 53 44.74 -7.48 -8.91
CA GLU A 53 45.92 -7.17 -9.75
C GLU A 53 47.27 -7.47 -9.06
N LEU A 54 47.30 -7.69 -7.74
CA LEU A 54 48.50 -8.15 -7.02
C LEU A 54 48.67 -9.68 -7.09
N MET A 55 47.58 -10.41 -7.31
CA MET A 55 47.55 -11.88 -7.31
C MET A 55 47.57 -12.47 -8.73
N ILE A 56 47.00 -11.77 -9.70
CA ILE A 56 46.86 -12.22 -11.10
C ILE A 56 47.27 -11.13 -12.09
N SER A 57 47.34 -11.47 -13.38
CA SER A 57 47.69 -10.47 -14.40
C SER A 57 46.59 -9.40 -14.54
N LYS A 58 46.98 -8.19 -14.94
CA LYS A 58 46.03 -7.07 -15.17
C LYS A 58 44.95 -7.40 -16.19
N ALA A 59 45.26 -8.22 -17.19
CA ALA A 59 44.30 -8.66 -18.19
C ALA A 59 43.23 -9.56 -17.56
N GLU A 60 43.65 -10.56 -16.78
CA GLU A 60 42.73 -11.47 -16.08
C GLU A 60 41.88 -10.74 -15.03
N ALA A 61 42.47 -9.79 -14.29
CA ALA A 61 41.75 -8.98 -13.32
C ALA A 61 40.65 -8.13 -13.95
N ARG A 62 40.91 -7.52 -15.11
CA ARG A 62 39.91 -6.76 -15.87
C ARG A 62 38.80 -7.63 -16.41
N VAL A 63 39.14 -8.83 -16.91
CA VAL A 63 38.14 -9.80 -17.37
C VAL A 63 37.25 -10.24 -16.20
N ALA A 64 37.84 -10.58 -15.05
CA ALA A 64 37.10 -10.95 -13.85
C ALA A 64 36.15 -9.84 -13.37
N ALA A 65 36.62 -8.58 -13.35
CA ALA A 65 35.79 -7.43 -13.03
C ALA A 65 34.65 -7.23 -14.04
N GLY A 66 34.92 -7.40 -15.34
CA GLY A 66 33.89 -7.35 -16.38
C GLY A 66 32.81 -8.42 -16.19
N VAL A 67 33.21 -9.65 -15.88
CA VAL A 67 32.28 -10.75 -15.56
C VAL A 67 31.45 -10.44 -14.31
N ALA A 68 32.07 -9.89 -13.26
CA ALA A 68 31.35 -9.49 -12.05
C ALA A 68 30.32 -8.38 -12.32
N VAL A 69 30.68 -7.37 -13.13
CA VAL A 69 29.74 -6.31 -13.55
C VAL A 69 28.58 -6.90 -14.36
N LEU A 70 28.85 -7.81 -15.29
CA LEU A 70 27.79 -8.48 -16.06
C LEU A 70 26.87 -9.32 -15.15
N ALA A 71 27.42 -10.03 -14.16
CA ALA A 71 26.62 -10.77 -13.18
C ALA A 71 25.72 -9.83 -12.37
N ILE A 72 26.24 -8.69 -11.92
CA ILE A 72 25.45 -7.66 -11.21
C ILE A 72 24.35 -7.09 -12.12
N LEU A 73 24.63 -6.84 -13.39
CA LEU A 73 23.64 -6.34 -14.35
C LEU A 73 22.51 -7.34 -14.59
N VAL A 74 22.80 -8.64 -14.65
CA VAL A 74 21.78 -9.69 -14.74
C VAL A 74 20.90 -9.69 -13.48
N SER A 75 21.50 -9.63 -12.29
CA SER A 75 20.75 -9.51 -11.03
C SER A 75 19.91 -8.22 -10.99
N ALA A 76 20.44 -7.11 -11.49
CA ALA A 76 19.71 -5.85 -11.57
C ALA A 76 18.53 -5.95 -12.54
N SER A 77 18.68 -6.61 -13.70
CA SER A 77 17.57 -6.80 -14.64
C SER A 77 16.46 -7.69 -14.06
N GLU A 78 16.82 -8.76 -13.36
CA GLU A 78 15.84 -9.63 -12.69
C GLU A 78 15.13 -8.89 -11.54
N ALA A 79 15.84 -8.01 -10.83
CA ALA A 79 15.25 -7.14 -9.81
C ALA A 79 14.22 -6.17 -10.41
N THR A 80 14.55 -5.54 -11.54
CA THR A 80 13.62 -4.63 -12.25
C THR A 80 12.40 -5.36 -12.82
N ALA A 81 12.52 -6.65 -13.10
CA ALA A 81 11.41 -7.49 -13.57
C ALA A 81 10.55 -8.04 -12.43
N PHE A 82 10.76 -7.61 -11.18
CA PHE A 82 10.09 -8.12 -9.97
C PHE A 82 10.24 -9.65 -9.75
N LYS A 83 11.26 -10.29 -10.34
CA LYS A 83 11.45 -11.75 -10.28
C LYS A 83 12.31 -12.23 -9.11
N LEU A 84 13.07 -11.33 -8.48
CA LEU A 84 13.88 -11.64 -7.31
C LEU A 84 13.05 -11.52 -6.03
N GLY A 85 12.43 -12.61 -5.57
CA GLY A 85 12.03 -12.81 -4.16
C GLY A 85 11.26 -11.67 -3.48
N TYR A 86 10.63 -10.77 -4.23
CA TYR A 86 9.75 -9.70 -3.76
C TYR A 86 8.40 -10.27 -3.28
N ALA A 87 8.28 -11.58 -3.12
CA ALA A 87 7.12 -12.21 -2.54
C ALA A 87 7.38 -12.39 -1.03
N ASP A 88 6.51 -11.79 -0.24
CA ASP A 88 6.10 -12.23 1.10
C ASP A 88 6.73 -11.59 2.35
N ILE A 89 7.94 -11.02 2.35
CA ILE A 89 8.57 -10.62 3.63
C ILE A 89 8.47 -9.11 3.97
N ASN A 90 8.30 -8.20 3.02
CA ASN A 90 8.15 -6.76 3.37
C ASN A 90 7.63 -5.86 2.24
N THR A 91 6.90 -6.37 1.26
CA THR A 91 6.53 -5.52 0.12
C THR A 91 5.55 -4.44 0.52
N SER A 92 6.02 -3.20 0.39
CA SER A 92 5.21 -1.98 0.57
C SER A 92 4.13 -1.79 -0.51
N PHE A 93 3.91 -2.79 -1.36
CA PHE A 93 2.91 -2.82 -2.42
C PHE A 93 2.13 -4.14 -2.30
N PRO A 94 1.05 -4.18 -1.49
CA PRO A 94 0.05 -5.23 -1.62
C PRO A 94 -0.39 -5.35 -3.09
N ASP A 95 -0.72 -6.57 -3.53
CA ASP A 95 -1.34 -6.78 -4.84
C ASP A 95 -2.66 -6.00 -4.86
N ASN A 96 -2.63 -4.83 -5.50
CA ASN A 96 -3.77 -3.94 -5.60
C ASN A 96 -4.58 -4.18 -6.88
N SER A 97 -4.37 -5.30 -7.58
CA SER A 97 -5.09 -5.60 -8.81
C SER A 97 -6.61 -5.48 -8.61
N GLY A 98 -7.29 -4.78 -9.54
CA GLY A 98 -8.72 -4.55 -9.51
C GLY A 98 -9.17 -3.34 -8.69
N ILE A 99 -8.29 -2.64 -7.98
CA ILE A 99 -8.67 -1.43 -7.22
C ILE A 99 -9.14 -0.29 -8.12
N GLU A 100 -8.60 -0.20 -9.34
CA GLU A 100 -9.05 0.73 -10.37
C GLU A 100 -10.51 0.47 -10.77
N ILE A 101 -10.93 -0.79 -10.76
CA ILE A 101 -12.32 -1.20 -11.03
C ILE A 101 -13.21 -0.81 -9.85
N VAL A 102 -12.76 -1.04 -8.61
CA VAL A 102 -13.46 -0.58 -7.40
C VAL A 102 -13.65 0.94 -7.42
N ALA A 103 -12.59 1.70 -7.70
CA ALA A 103 -12.64 3.15 -7.71
C ALA A 103 -13.55 3.70 -8.82
N SER A 104 -13.49 3.14 -10.03
CA SER A 104 -14.40 3.49 -11.12
C SER A 104 -15.85 3.24 -10.72
N HIS A 105 -16.14 2.05 -10.20
CA HIS A 105 -17.47 1.66 -9.75
C HIS A 105 -18.02 2.58 -8.66
N LEU A 106 -17.21 2.94 -7.66
CA LEU A 106 -17.62 3.87 -6.60
C LEU A 106 -17.84 5.29 -7.12
N ASN A 107 -17.04 5.75 -8.09
CA ASN A 107 -17.21 7.06 -8.71
C ASN A 107 -18.50 7.15 -9.57
N ASP A 108 -18.92 6.04 -10.18
CA ASP A 108 -20.14 5.97 -10.99
C ASP A 108 -21.44 5.99 -10.16
N GLN A 109 -21.35 5.89 -8.83
CA GLN A 109 -22.52 6.00 -7.94
C GLN A 109 -23.06 7.42 -7.87
N HIS A 110 -24.22 7.59 -7.24
CA HIS A 110 -24.83 8.90 -7.06
C HIS A 110 -23.91 9.90 -6.33
N VAL A 111 -24.19 11.19 -6.52
CA VAL A 111 -23.47 12.27 -5.83
C VAL A 111 -23.66 12.12 -4.33
N ALA A 112 -22.61 12.33 -3.55
CA ALA A 112 -22.59 12.18 -2.10
C ALA A 112 -22.81 10.75 -1.57
N ALA A 113 -22.72 9.71 -2.44
CA ALA A 113 -22.76 8.34 -1.96
C ALA A 113 -21.69 8.09 -0.88
N VAL A 114 -22.11 7.36 0.15
CA VAL A 114 -21.30 7.15 1.35
C VAL A 114 -20.43 5.92 1.14
N VAL A 115 -19.13 6.08 1.33
CA VAL A 115 -18.14 5.00 1.22
C VAL A 115 -17.46 4.83 2.58
N TYR A 116 -17.73 3.72 3.23
CA TYR A 116 -17.07 3.35 4.48
C TYR A 116 -15.75 2.67 4.18
N ASP A 117 -14.68 3.10 4.84
CA ASP A 117 -13.33 2.62 4.58
C ASP A 117 -12.67 2.17 5.88
N HIS A 118 -12.08 0.98 5.87
CA HIS A 118 -11.27 0.48 6.99
C HIS A 118 -9.83 0.14 6.57
N TRP A 119 -9.63 -0.36 5.35
CA TRP A 119 -8.31 -0.84 4.91
C TRP A 119 -7.59 0.10 3.94
N MET A 120 -8.32 0.76 3.05
CA MET A 120 -7.73 1.31 1.82
C MET A 120 -7.18 2.72 2.07
N ASN A 121 -7.89 3.53 2.86
CA ASN A 121 -7.52 4.89 3.24
C ASN A 121 -6.96 5.72 2.07
N TRP A 122 -5.65 5.99 2.07
CA TRP A 122 -4.98 6.78 1.04
C TRP A 122 -5.02 6.10 -0.33
N LEU A 123 -5.00 4.77 -0.37
CA LEU A 123 -4.95 3.98 -1.59
C LEU A 123 -6.23 4.17 -2.40
N LEU A 124 -7.40 3.99 -1.77
CA LEU A 124 -8.68 4.24 -2.43
C LEU A 124 -8.80 5.71 -2.86
N GLY A 125 -8.34 6.64 -2.03
CA GLY A 125 -8.29 8.07 -2.38
C GLY A 125 -7.46 8.37 -3.63
N TYR A 126 -6.33 7.69 -3.80
CA TYR A 126 -5.49 7.85 -4.98
C TYR A 126 -6.22 7.42 -6.26
N TYR A 127 -6.91 6.27 -6.26
CA TYR A 127 -7.60 5.74 -7.44
C TYR A 127 -8.94 6.43 -7.73
N MET A 128 -9.69 6.86 -6.70
CA MET A 128 -10.91 7.65 -6.91
C MET A 128 -10.62 9.06 -7.44
N GLY A 129 -9.37 9.52 -7.28
CA GLY A 129 -8.92 10.84 -7.69
C GLY A 129 -8.95 11.86 -6.54
N ALA A 130 -8.19 12.93 -6.71
CA ALA A 130 -8.05 14.01 -5.72
C ALA A 130 -9.38 14.75 -5.42
N TRP A 131 -10.32 14.68 -6.37
CA TRP A 131 -11.66 15.24 -6.27
C TRP A 131 -12.66 14.12 -6.50
N SER A 132 -13.35 13.72 -5.44
CA SER A 132 -14.46 12.79 -5.50
C SER A 132 -15.68 13.48 -4.90
N ASP A 133 -16.82 13.29 -5.55
CA ASP A 133 -18.14 13.73 -5.06
C ASP A 133 -18.73 12.73 -4.03
N LYS A 134 -17.95 11.73 -3.60
CA LYS A 134 -18.35 10.72 -2.62
C LYS A 134 -17.94 11.09 -1.21
N ARG A 135 -18.77 10.73 -0.23
CA ARG A 135 -18.47 10.90 1.19
C ARG A 135 -17.71 9.68 1.71
N ARG A 136 -16.38 9.74 1.68
CA ARG A 136 -15.52 8.68 2.25
C ARG A 136 -15.24 8.92 3.72
N VAL A 137 -15.45 7.92 4.57
CA VAL A 137 -15.22 8.00 6.02
C VAL A 137 -14.49 6.75 6.50
N TYR A 138 -13.43 6.97 7.29
CA TYR A 138 -12.66 5.89 7.90
C TYR A 138 -13.30 5.41 9.21
N TYR A 139 -13.38 4.09 9.41
CA TYR A 139 -13.80 3.47 10.67
C TYR A 139 -12.76 2.47 11.19
N PRO A 140 -12.39 2.54 12.48
CA PRO A 140 -11.40 1.64 13.06
C PRO A 140 -11.96 0.26 13.43
N ASP A 141 -13.26 0.15 13.67
CA ASP A 141 -13.91 -1.07 14.13
C ASP A 141 -15.39 -1.14 13.71
N PRO A 142 -16.01 -2.35 13.71
CA PRO A 142 -17.41 -2.54 13.33
C PRO A 142 -18.40 -1.73 14.15
N ASP A 143 -18.19 -1.61 15.47
CA ASP A 143 -19.10 -0.91 16.37
C ASP A 143 -19.13 0.60 16.05
N ALA A 144 -17.96 1.19 15.76
CA ALA A 144 -17.85 2.57 15.33
C ALA A 144 -18.57 2.83 14.02
N LEU A 145 -18.42 1.93 13.04
CA LEU A 145 -19.13 2.02 11.77
C LEU A 145 -20.64 1.95 11.98
N VAL A 146 -21.13 0.98 12.75
CA VAL A 146 -22.58 0.79 12.99
C VAL A 146 -23.20 2.01 13.68
N ARG A 147 -22.57 2.52 14.74
CA ARG A 147 -23.08 3.68 15.49
C ARG A 147 -23.28 4.90 14.58
N ASP A 148 -22.26 5.23 13.79
CA ASP A 148 -22.31 6.40 12.92
C ASP A 148 -23.20 6.14 11.70
N ALA A 149 -23.25 4.91 11.19
CA ALA A 149 -24.15 4.52 10.13
C ALA A 149 -25.63 4.67 10.54
N LEU A 150 -26.00 4.31 11.77
CA LEU A 150 -27.36 4.50 12.28
C LEU A 150 -27.71 5.97 12.53
N ALA A 151 -26.72 6.81 12.87
CA ALA A 151 -26.92 8.24 13.08
C ALA A 151 -27.08 9.03 11.77
N LEU A 152 -26.73 8.41 10.64
CA LEU A 152 -26.72 9.04 9.32
C LEU A 152 -28.12 9.06 8.71
N GLN A 153 -28.60 10.24 8.30
CA GLN A 153 -29.95 10.46 7.78
C GLN A 153 -30.12 10.07 6.30
N GLU A 154 -29.01 9.91 5.59
CA GLU A 154 -28.98 9.55 4.17
C GLU A 154 -29.50 8.12 3.96
N CYS A 155 -30.50 7.95 3.09
CA CYS A 155 -31.20 6.68 2.90
C CYS A 155 -30.78 5.87 1.69
N GLU A 156 -29.95 6.47 0.86
CA GLU A 156 -29.44 5.83 -0.35
C GLU A 156 -28.41 4.74 -0.01
N THR A 157 -28.17 3.86 -0.97
CA THR A 157 -27.21 2.76 -0.84
C THR A 157 -25.83 3.29 -0.47
N ARG A 158 -25.22 2.64 0.52
CA ARG A 158 -23.88 2.97 1.02
C ARG A 158 -22.93 1.83 0.67
N TYR A 159 -21.64 2.11 0.56
CA TYR A 159 -20.67 1.13 0.05
C TYR A 159 -19.57 0.86 1.06
N PHE A 160 -19.19 -0.40 1.20
CA PHE A 160 -18.11 -0.86 2.06
C PHE A 160 -17.14 -1.74 1.26
N PRO A 161 -16.10 -1.14 0.63
CA PRO A 161 -15.03 -1.90 -0.02
C PRO A 161 -14.08 -2.55 1.00
N MET A 162 -13.66 -3.78 0.70
CA MET A 162 -12.81 -4.62 1.54
C MET A 162 -11.85 -5.46 0.66
N PRO A 163 -10.60 -5.71 1.11
CA PRO A 163 -9.75 -6.71 0.48
C PRO A 163 -10.32 -8.13 0.62
N ALA A 164 -10.29 -8.93 -0.43
CA ALA A 164 -10.93 -10.25 -0.50
C ALA A 164 -10.30 -11.30 0.44
N ASP A 165 -9.09 -11.07 0.93
CA ASP A 165 -8.37 -11.93 1.88
C ASP A 165 -8.74 -11.67 3.35
N GLN A 166 -9.47 -10.60 3.63
CA GLN A 166 -9.91 -10.24 4.97
C GLN A 166 -11.21 -10.97 5.34
N ASN A 167 -11.39 -11.25 6.63
CA ASN A 167 -12.63 -11.83 7.12
C ASN A 167 -13.73 -10.74 7.23
N PRO A 168 -14.80 -10.81 6.43
CA PRO A 168 -15.87 -9.82 6.48
C PRO A 168 -16.81 -10.00 7.68
N LEU A 169 -16.85 -11.18 8.28
CA LEU A 169 -17.92 -11.57 9.22
C LEU A 169 -18.11 -10.58 10.38
N PRO A 170 -17.06 -10.09 11.07
CA PRO A 170 -17.26 -9.15 12.18
C PRO A 170 -17.96 -7.85 11.77
N TRP A 171 -17.77 -7.41 10.52
CA TRP A 171 -18.38 -6.19 9.99
C TRP A 171 -19.80 -6.44 9.51
N ILE A 172 -20.00 -7.52 8.76
CA ILE A 172 -21.32 -7.90 8.22
C ILE A 172 -22.27 -8.24 9.37
N GLU A 173 -21.87 -9.09 10.31
CA GLU A 173 -22.71 -9.49 11.44
C GLU A 173 -23.11 -8.28 12.31
N ALA A 174 -22.21 -7.33 12.53
CA ALA A 174 -22.51 -6.10 13.27
C ALA A 174 -23.53 -5.22 12.53
N LEU A 175 -23.39 -5.08 11.20
CA LEU A 175 -24.32 -4.34 10.35
C LEU A 175 -25.70 -5.01 10.27
N GLU A 176 -25.74 -6.32 10.05
CA GLU A 176 -26.98 -7.09 10.01
C GLU A 176 -27.70 -7.10 11.36
N ALA A 177 -26.96 -7.23 12.47
CA ALA A 177 -27.51 -7.12 13.82
C ALA A 177 -28.13 -5.73 14.11
N ALA A 178 -27.63 -4.69 13.45
CA ALA A 178 -28.17 -3.34 13.48
C ALA A 178 -29.31 -3.09 12.48
N GLY A 179 -29.71 -4.12 11.71
CA GLY A 179 -30.83 -4.07 10.77
C GLY A 179 -30.47 -3.60 9.37
N PHE A 180 -29.18 -3.45 9.02
CA PHE A 180 -28.78 -3.19 7.64
C PHE A 180 -28.95 -4.44 6.78
N SER A 181 -29.36 -4.25 5.52
CA SER A 181 -29.19 -5.28 4.50
C SER A 181 -27.81 -5.15 3.89
N VAL A 182 -27.06 -6.25 3.83
CA VAL A 182 -25.70 -6.30 3.28
C VAL A 182 -25.69 -7.22 2.07
N GLU A 183 -25.35 -6.69 0.91
CA GLU A 183 -25.25 -7.45 -0.33
C GLU A 183 -23.88 -7.25 -0.98
N VAL A 184 -23.44 -8.24 -1.73
CA VAL A 184 -22.22 -8.11 -2.51
C VAL A 184 -22.58 -7.43 -3.82
N ASP A 185 -21.96 -6.28 -4.05
CA ASP A 185 -22.21 -5.44 -5.21
C ASP A 185 -21.16 -5.67 -6.30
N LEU A 186 -19.88 -5.81 -5.93
CA LEU A 186 -18.76 -6.01 -6.85
C LEU A 186 -17.69 -6.92 -6.26
N ARG A 187 -17.02 -7.76 -7.08
CA ARG A 187 -15.85 -8.57 -6.68
C ARG A 187 -14.74 -8.57 -7.74
N PRO A 188 -13.92 -7.52 -7.85
CA PRO A 188 -12.80 -7.49 -8.79
C PRO A 188 -11.52 -8.02 -8.13
N ALA A 189 -10.92 -9.07 -8.69
CA ALA A 189 -9.61 -9.61 -8.30
C ALA A 189 -9.45 -9.76 -6.77
N GLN A 190 -8.65 -8.88 -6.13
CA GLN A 190 -8.32 -8.92 -4.70
C GLN A 190 -9.32 -8.14 -3.82
N TRP A 191 -10.50 -7.76 -4.33
CA TRP A 191 -11.41 -6.86 -3.64
C TRP A 191 -12.86 -7.35 -3.66
N VAL A 192 -13.63 -6.89 -2.68
CA VAL A 192 -15.09 -7.05 -2.59
C VAL A 192 -15.68 -5.70 -2.19
N VAL A 193 -16.77 -5.29 -2.83
CA VAL A 193 -17.56 -4.13 -2.43
C VAL A 193 -18.91 -4.63 -1.95
N TYR A 194 -19.27 -4.26 -0.72
CA TYR A 194 -20.59 -4.52 -0.17
C TYR A 194 -21.48 -3.29 -0.34
N ALA A 195 -22.70 -3.49 -0.85
CA ALA A 195 -23.78 -2.51 -0.80
C ALA A 195 -24.53 -2.68 0.52
N LEU A 196 -24.78 -1.56 1.19
CA LEU A 196 -25.43 -1.47 2.48
C LEU A 196 -26.71 -0.67 2.32
N THR A 197 -27.83 -1.29 2.66
CA THR A 197 -29.14 -0.62 2.72
C THR A 197 -29.52 -0.42 4.18
N ALA A 198 -29.81 0.83 4.54
CA ALA A 198 -30.20 1.18 5.90
C ALA A 198 -31.52 0.51 6.31
N PRO A 199 -31.72 0.21 7.61
CA PRO A 199 -32.97 -0.34 8.12
C PRO A 199 -34.16 0.56 7.77
N ALA A 200 -35.29 -0.05 7.36
CA ALA A 200 -36.50 0.65 6.95
C ALA A 200 -37.21 1.39 8.11
N GLU A 201 -37.00 0.95 9.36
CA GLU A 201 -37.65 1.54 10.54
C GLU A 201 -36.78 2.65 11.16
N GLY A 202 -37.31 3.88 11.18
CA GLY A 202 -36.84 4.97 12.06
C GLY A 202 -35.82 5.96 11.48
N VAL A 203 -35.10 5.63 10.40
CA VAL A 203 -34.11 6.55 9.79
C VAL A 203 -34.60 7.14 8.47
N CYS A 204 -35.31 6.35 7.66
CA CYS A 204 -35.64 6.69 6.27
C CYS A 204 -37.10 6.97 5.97
N THR A 205 -37.99 6.69 6.91
CA THR A 205 -39.43 6.99 6.77
C THR A 205 -39.77 8.44 7.08
N GLU A 206 -38.94 9.16 7.87
CA GLU A 206 -39.23 10.54 8.29
C GLU A 206 -38.69 11.60 7.31
N ALA A 207 -37.63 11.29 6.56
CA ALA A 207 -37.09 12.18 5.51
C ALA A 207 -38.02 12.31 4.31
N ALA A 208 -38.76 11.25 3.96
CA ALA A 208 -39.75 11.28 2.87
C ALA A 208 -40.97 12.17 3.17
N PHE A 209 -41.16 12.63 4.42
CA PHE A 209 -42.33 13.42 4.83
C PHE A 209 -42.08 14.93 4.91
N ARG A 210 -40.85 15.42 4.64
CA ARG A 210 -40.51 16.85 4.75
C ARG A 210 -40.40 17.60 3.41
N GLU A 211 -40.77 16.97 2.29
CA GLU A 211 -40.86 17.62 0.98
C GLU A 211 -42.31 17.92 0.55
N THR A 212 -43.11 18.50 1.45
CA THR A 212 -44.40 19.14 1.10
C THR A 212 -44.43 20.58 1.56
#